data_AF-A0AAW0ASF8-F1
#
_entry.id   AF-A0AAW0ASF8-F1
#
_cell.length_a   1.000
_cell.length_b   1.000
_cell.length_c   1.000
_cell.angle_alpha   90.00
_cell.angle_beta   90.00
_cell.angle_gamma   90.00
#
_symmetry.space_group_name_H-M   'P 1'
#
loop_
_entity.id
_entity.type
_entity.pdbx_description
1 polymer ?
#
loop_
_entity_poly.entity_id
_entity_poly.type
_entity_poly.pdbx_seq_one_letter_code
_entity_poly.pdbx_strand_id
1 'polypeptide(L)'
;MKTVGRHFEDHQRSQTCSAERTQVDHKLVTVYAECLCYLHQTIEQHGSFTVIQSLKGGVLKCLVRWADRMEEYIKDNQLFAMANSSSNHFEFLLKDIIKYTTHHSVCAVLSRAMRESEDAYVQVSGTMLDAHYSQFQETIHERLSIWRQWDQLGRNCCANAECPLPVYTPRLGTVKRTPMFRCSGCELTLYCSKSCQKASWNTGHRDVCRTMRKNRFDEDGWPKSDYFFDSRDRLYRDWFILEHIGKYRITFLSKQKRFRSEHRSIPANEPVVSVLDFTTFPLGDPPWSFCNIDTQAVPKAREQAPDADWDVLLDEAKKRNGKDPLVMAIIPVAGDYHHYYWVGFGRQQSN
;
A
#
# COMPACT_ATOMS: atom_id res chain seq x y z
N MET A 1 37.35 48.63 35.90
CA MET A 1 35.90 48.46 36.17
C MET A 1 35.01 48.42 34.93
N LYS A 2 35.34 49.02 33.78
CA LYS A 2 34.49 48.97 32.56
C LYS A 2 34.51 47.62 31.79
N THR A 3 35.49 46.75 32.05
CA THR A 3 35.66 45.46 31.34
C THR A 3 34.83 44.30 31.92
N VAL A 4 34.36 44.40 33.16
CA VAL A 4 33.56 43.32 33.79
C VAL A 4 32.10 43.35 33.34
N GLY A 5 31.56 44.52 32.96
CA GLY A 5 30.18 44.66 32.48
C GLY A 5 29.91 44.01 31.12
N ARG A 6 30.85 44.05 30.18
CA ARG A 6 30.67 43.45 28.83
C ARG A 6 30.57 41.93 28.87
N HIS A 7 31.35 41.25 29.71
CA HIS A 7 31.27 39.80 29.83
C HIS A 7 29.94 39.31 30.42
N PHE A 8 29.28 40.12 31.25
CA PHE A 8 28.00 39.76 31.84
C PHE A 8 26.84 39.91 30.83
N GLU A 9 26.86 40.97 30.02
CA GLU A 9 25.88 41.21 28.96
C GLU A 9 25.98 40.17 27.82
N ASP A 10 27.20 39.76 27.43
CA ASP A 10 27.40 38.72 26.42
C ASP A 10 26.93 37.34 26.90
N HIS A 11 27.09 37.03 28.20
CA HIS A 11 26.62 35.77 28.76
C HIS A 11 25.08 35.71 28.84
N GLN A 12 24.41 36.81 29.25
CA GLN A 12 22.95 36.88 29.25
C GLN A 12 22.35 36.84 27.83
N ARG A 13 22.99 37.47 26.84
CA ARG A 13 22.56 37.36 25.42
C ARG A 13 22.71 35.94 24.86
N SER A 14 23.78 35.24 25.21
CA SER A 14 23.99 33.85 24.78
C SER A 14 22.94 32.91 25.38
N GLN A 15 22.62 33.08 26.68
CA GLN A 15 21.61 32.27 27.35
C GLN A 15 20.18 32.51 26.83
N THR A 16 19.82 33.77 26.57
CA THR A 16 18.50 34.13 26.01
C THR A 16 18.31 33.62 24.58
N CYS A 17 19.33 33.76 23.73
CA CYS A 17 19.32 33.20 22.37
C CYS A 17 19.20 31.67 22.35
N SER A 18 19.88 30.99 23.29
CA SER A 18 19.77 29.54 23.46
C SER A 18 18.36 29.11 23.89
N ALA A 19 17.78 29.79 24.88
CA ALA A 19 16.43 29.47 25.38
C ALA A 19 15.33 29.71 24.32
N GLU A 20 15.41 30.81 23.56
CA GLU A 20 14.48 31.09 22.47
C GLU A 20 14.58 30.03 21.36
N ARG A 21 15.80 29.60 21.02
CA ARG A 21 16.04 28.54 20.03
C ARG A 21 15.41 27.21 20.47
N THR A 22 15.64 26.79 21.72
CA THR A 22 15.07 25.55 22.27
C THR A 22 13.54 25.58 22.27
N GLN A 23 12.93 26.75 22.54
CA GLN A 23 11.47 26.90 22.51
C GLN A 23 10.90 26.81 21.10
N VAL A 24 11.57 27.38 20.10
CA VAL A 24 11.17 27.27 18.69
C VAL A 24 11.27 25.82 18.22
N ASP A 25 12.35 25.14 18.56
CA ASP A 25 12.55 23.73 18.19
C ASP A 25 11.48 22.82 18.83
N HIS A 26 11.10 23.08 20.09
CA HIS A 26 9.98 22.36 20.74
C HIS A 26 8.68 22.47 19.96
N LYS A 27 8.28 23.69 19.60
CA LYS A 27 7.01 23.92 18.88
C LYS A 27 7.02 23.25 17.52
N LEU A 28 8.14 23.30 16.80
CA LEU A 28 8.28 22.65 15.49
C LEU A 28 8.15 21.13 15.60
N VAL A 29 8.77 20.53 16.61
CA VAL A 29 8.71 19.09 16.90
C VAL A 29 7.27 18.66 17.23
N THR A 30 6.56 19.43 18.06
CA THR A 30 5.15 19.18 18.37
C THR A 30 4.28 19.24 17.12
N VAL A 31 4.39 20.31 16.32
CA VAL A 31 3.60 20.48 15.09
C VAL A 31 3.91 19.37 14.08
N TYR A 32 5.17 18.95 13.97
CA TYR A 32 5.56 17.85 13.11
C TYR A 32 4.89 16.54 13.55
N ALA A 33 4.94 16.19 14.83
CA ALA A 33 4.28 14.99 15.36
C ALA A 33 2.76 15.01 15.14
N GLU A 34 2.11 16.16 15.36
CA GLU A 34 0.68 16.35 15.06
C GLU A 34 0.37 16.16 13.57
N CYS A 35 1.24 16.66 12.69
CA CYS A 35 1.11 16.46 11.25
C CYS A 35 1.25 14.98 10.86
N LEU A 36 2.17 14.23 11.48
CA LEU A 36 2.29 12.79 11.24
C LEU A 36 1.05 12.02 11.69
N CYS A 37 0.52 12.36 12.88
CA CYS A 37 -0.71 11.78 13.41
C CYS A 37 -1.90 12.07 12.50
N TYR A 38 -2.08 13.33 12.09
CA TYR A 38 -3.11 13.72 11.13
C TYR A 38 -2.99 12.94 9.82
N LEU A 39 -1.78 12.83 9.24
CA LEU A 39 -1.57 12.10 8.00
C LEU A 39 -1.90 10.62 8.14
N HIS A 40 -1.49 9.99 9.24
CA HIS A 40 -1.77 8.58 9.51
C HIS A 40 -3.29 8.34 9.58
N GLN A 41 -4.00 9.13 10.40
CA GLN A 41 -5.46 9.05 10.51
C GLN A 41 -6.16 9.30 9.16
N THR A 42 -5.70 10.29 8.40
CA THR A 42 -6.26 10.62 7.08
C THR A 42 -6.01 9.50 6.06
N ILE A 43 -4.89 8.77 6.17
CA ILE A 43 -4.60 7.61 5.31
C ILE A 43 -5.46 6.40 5.72
N GLU A 44 -5.61 6.11 7.00
CA GLU A 44 -6.49 5.02 7.44
C GLU A 44 -7.94 5.29 6.99
N GLN A 45 -8.43 6.53 7.14
CA GLN A 45 -9.78 6.91 6.75
C GLN A 45 -10.02 6.95 5.24
N HIS A 46 -9.08 7.47 4.45
CA HIS A 46 -9.31 7.76 3.02
C HIS A 46 -8.40 6.98 2.06
N GLY A 47 -7.54 6.14 2.59
CA GLY A 47 -6.73 5.14 1.90
C GLY A 47 -5.84 5.66 0.79
N SER A 48 -5.85 4.94 -0.35
CA SER A 48 -4.90 5.13 -1.46
C SER A 48 -4.92 6.55 -2.03
N PHE A 49 -6.06 7.25 -2.00
CA PHE A 49 -6.15 8.62 -2.47
C PHE A 49 -5.27 9.56 -1.63
N THR A 50 -5.37 9.48 -0.31
CA THR A 50 -4.53 10.28 0.59
C THR A 50 -3.07 9.92 0.42
N VAL A 51 -2.74 8.63 0.30
CA VAL A 51 -1.36 8.21 0.02
C VAL A 51 -0.83 8.87 -1.25
N ILE A 52 -1.61 8.87 -2.35
CA ILE A 52 -1.22 9.52 -3.59
C ILE A 52 -0.98 11.03 -3.40
N GLN A 53 -1.86 11.73 -2.68
CA GLN A 53 -1.70 13.18 -2.45
C GLN A 53 -0.48 13.47 -1.57
N SER A 54 -0.30 12.72 -0.47
CA SER A 54 0.84 12.86 0.44
C SER A 54 2.16 12.61 -0.28
N LEU A 55 2.24 11.57 -1.12
CA LEU A 55 3.42 11.29 -1.95
C LEU A 55 3.72 12.41 -2.94
N LYS A 56 2.70 12.96 -3.62
CA LYS A 56 2.87 14.13 -4.51
C LYS A 56 3.31 15.38 -3.76
N GLY A 57 2.87 15.53 -2.52
CA GLY A 57 3.28 16.61 -1.61
C GLY A 57 4.70 16.46 -1.07
N GLY A 58 5.40 15.36 -1.38
CA GLY A 58 6.77 15.13 -0.95
C GLY A 58 6.89 14.60 0.49
N VAL A 59 5.86 13.91 1.00
CA VAL A 59 5.86 13.38 2.38
C VAL A 59 7.10 12.54 2.68
N LEU A 60 7.50 11.62 1.79
CA LEU A 60 8.68 10.77 2.00
C LEU A 60 9.98 11.56 2.11
N LYS A 61 10.17 12.56 1.24
CA LYS A 61 11.33 13.45 1.30
C LYS A 61 11.34 14.28 2.58
N CYS A 62 10.18 14.71 3.06
CA CYS A 62 10.05 15.41 4.32
C CYS A 62 10.42 14.51 5.50
N LEU A 63 9.86 13.29 5.53
CA LEU A 63 10.08 12.27 6.55
C LEU A 63 11.58 11.98 6.75
N VAL A 64 12.32 11.70 5.66
CA VAL A 64 13.76 11.39 5.76
C VAL A 64 14.61 12.58 6.20
N ARG A 65 14.23 13.81 5.86
CA ARG A 65 14.98 15.02 6.24
C ARG A 65 14.80 15.42 7.69
N TRP A 66 13.66 15.06 8.28
CA TRP A 66 13.29 15.49 9.62
C TRP A 66 13.51 14.43 10.67
N ALA A 67 13.52 13.14 10.33
CA ALA A 67 13.63 12.07 11.32
C ALA A 67 14.90 12.16 12.19
N ASP A 68 16.07 12.45 11.60
CA ASP A 68 17.32 12.59 12.37
C ASP A 68 17.28 13.78 13.34
N ARG A 69 16.74 14.93 12.89
CA ARG A 69 16.60 16.13 13.73
C ARG A 69 15.63 15.91 14.87
N MET A 70 14.56 15.17 14.62
CA MET A 70 13.58 14.80 15.65
C MET A 70 14.24 13.92 16.71
N GLU A 71 15.03 12.93 16.29
CA GLU A 71 15.72 12.03 17.20
C GLU A 71 16.76 12.75 18.07
N GLU A 72 17.56 13.65 17.49
CA GLU A 72 18.50 14.49 18.22
C GLU A 72 17.78 15.35 19.28
N TYR A 73 16.72 16.05 18.86
CA TYR A 73 15.93 16.89 19.76
C TYR A 73 15.29 16.10 20.91
N ILE A 74 14.75 14.91 20.60
CA ILE A 74 14.16 14.00 21.58
C ILE A 74 15.18 13.59 22.64
N LYS A 75 16.40 13.23 22.22
CA LYS A 75 17.49 12.80 23.12
C LYS A 75 17.92 13.95 24.03
N ASP A 76 18.10 15.14 23.48
CA ASP A 76 18.61 16.31 24.21
C ASP A 76 17.62 16.82 25.27
N ASN A 77 16.32 16.68 25.04
CA ASN A 77 15.28 17.21 25.93
C ASN A 77 14.66 16.16 26.85
N GLN A 78 15.14 14.91 26.84
CA GLN A 78 14.61 13.79 27.63
C GLN A 78 13.09 13.58 27.45
N LEU A 79 12.55 13.91 26.28
CA LEU A 79 11.11 13.85 25.97
C LEU A 79 10.69 12.43 25.57
N PHE A 80 11.04 11.43 26.37
CA PHE A 80 10.86 10.00 26.05
C PHE A 80 9.41 9.63 25.70
N ALA A 81 8.40 10.27 26.30
CA ALA A 81 7.01 10.04 25.96
C ALA A 81 6.65 10.53 24.53
N MET A 82 7.19 11.68 24.12
CA MET A 82 7.00 12.21 22.76
C MET A 82 7.83 11.44 21.73
N ALA A 83 8.98 10.89 22.15
CA ALA A 83 9.82 10.01 21.34
C ALA A 83 9.06 8.77 20.86
N ASN A 84 8.46 8.06 21.81
CA ASN A 84 7.74 6.82 21.54
C ASN A 84 6.52 7.08 20.65
N SER A 85 5.78 8.16 20.92
CA SER A 85 4.65 8.56 20.09
C SER A 85 5.11 8.89 18.66
N SER A 86 6.14 9.72 18.48
CA SER A 86 6.59 10.15 17.15
C SER A 86 7.21 9.01 16.33
N SER A 87 7.98 8.13 16.99
CA SER A 87 8.53 6.92 16.37
C SER A 87 7.45 6.02 15.83
N ASN A 88 6.39 5.80 16.60
CA ASN A 88 5.27 4.98 16.19
C ASN A 88 4.56 5.60 14.97
N HIS A 89 4.30 6.92 14.96
CA HIS A 89 3.63 7.56 13.83
C HIS A 89 4.47 7.51 12.55
N PHE A 90 5.79 7.68 12.65
CA PHE A 90 6.69 7.54 11.51
C PHE A 90 6.61 6.11 10.92
N GLU A 91 6.73 5.11 11.78
CA GLU A 91 6.64 3.71 11.39
C GLU A 91 5.27 3.38 10.77
N PHE A 92 4.17 3.86 11.39
CA PHE A 92 2.82 3.65 10.88
C PHE A 92 2.64 4.27 9.49
N LEU A 93 3.13 5.50 9.26
CA LEU A 93 3.05 6.12 7.94
C LEU A 93 3.81 5.34 6.87
N LEU A 94 5.01 4.85 7.19
CA LEU A 94 5.75 4.00 6.26
C LEU A 94 4.98 2.72 5.96
N LYS A 95 4.45 2.04 6.98
CA LYS A 95 3.61 0.85 6.82
C LYS A 95 2.39 1.14 5.97
N ASP A 96 1.70 2.25 6.20
CA ASP A 96 0.51 2.64 5.44
C ASP A 96 0.83 2.87 3.97
N ILE A 97 1.93 3.55 3.66
CA ILE A 97 2.38 3.71 2.27
C ILE A 97 2.63 2.34 1.64
N ILE A 98 3.29 1.41 2.36
CA ILE A 98 3.50 0.06 1.84
C ILE A 98 2.15 -0.65 1.63
N LYS A 99 1.21 -0.64 2.58
CA LYS A 99 -0.13 -1.27 2.46
C LYS A 99 -0.74 -0.98 1.07
N TYR A 100 -0.73 0.29 0.67
CA TYR A 100 -1.39 0.75 -0.56
C TYR A 100 -0.61 0.54 -1.87
N THR A 101 0.58 -0.06 -1.86
CA THR A 101 1.33 -0.42 -3.09
C THR A 101 0.78 -1.63 -3.86
N THR A 102 -0.29 -2.24 -3.34
CA THR A 102 -1.15 -3.15 -4.10
C THR A 102 -1.90 -2.43 -5.23
N HIS A 103 -1.90 -1.09 -5.23
CA HIS A 103 -2.54 -0.25 -6.24
C HIS A 103 -1.53 0.33 -7.23
N HIS A 104 -1.85 0.24 -8.53
CA HIS A 104 -1.00 0.73 -9.61
C HIS A 104 -0.79 2.25 -9.51
N SER A 105 -1.86 3.00 -9.23
CA SER A 105 -1.84 4.45 -9.12
C SER A 105 -0.90 4.95 -8.02
N VAL A 106 -0.83 4.21 -6.90
CA VAL A 106 0.11 4.48 -5.81
C VAL A 106 1.55 4.21 -6.27
N CYS A 107 1.85 3.02 -6.82
CA CYS A 107 3.18 2.69 -7.32
C CYS A 107 3.71 3.68 -8.36
N ALA A 108 2.84 4.17 -9.25
CA ALA A 108 3.21 5.13 -10.27
C ALA A 108 3.78 6.43 -9.67
N VAL A 109 3.14 6.95 -8.62
CA VAL A 109 3.60 8.17 -7.92
C VAL A 109 4.76 7.86 -6.98
N LEU A 110 4.67 6.76 -6.24
CA LEU A 110 5.69 6.32 -5.29
C LEU A 110 7.05 6.15 -5.95
N SER A 111 7.10 5.63 -7.18
CA SER A 111 8.37 5.46 -7.91
C SER A 111 9.19 6.74 -8.02
N ARG A 112 8.54 7.90 -8.13
CA ARG A 112 9.19 9.22 -8.16
C ARG A 112 9.52 9.69 -6.75
N ALA A 113 8.57 9.58 -5.83
CA ALA A 113 8.76 10.01 -4.44
C ALA A 113 9.94 9.28 -3.77
N MET A 114 10.13 7.99 -4.08
CA MET A 114 11.28 7.19 -3.62
C MET A 114 12.62 7.73 -4.09
N ARG A 115 12.76 8.09 -5.37
CA ARG A 115 14.02 8.68 -5.87
C ARG A 115 14.33 9.99 -5.14
N GLU A 116 13.32 10.84 -4.98
CA GLU A 116 13.48 12.11 -4.29
C GLU A 116 13.80 11.98 -2.79
N SER A 117 13.34 10.90 -2.15
CA SER A 117 13.67 10.61 -0.74
C SER A 117 15.03 9.91 -0.60
N GLU A 118 15.39 9.01 -1.51
CA GLU A 118 16.72 8.39 -1.58
C GLU A 118 17.83 9.43 -1.76
N ASP A 119 17.66 10.39 -2.67
CA ASP A 119 18.60 11.50 -2.86
C ASP A 119 18.74 12.39 -1.61
N ALA A 120 17.73 12.39 -0.73
CA ALA A 120 17.70 13.19 0.50
C ALA A 120 18.10 12.40 1.74
N TYR A 121 18.17 11.06 1.65
CA TYR A 121 18.42 10.19 2.79
C TYR A 121 19.92 10.07 3.03
N VAL A 122 20.34 10.37 4.26
CA VAL A 122 21.70 10.16 4.73
C VAL A 122 21.63 8.98 5.70
N GLN A 123 22.24 7.86 5.34
CA GLN A 123 22.23 6.70 6.21
C GLN A 123 23.07 6.97 7.46
N VAL A 124 22.43 6.94 8.62
CA VAL A 124 23.07 7.07 9.93
C VAL A 124 22.67 5.86 10.77
N SER A 125 23.60 4.91 10.92
CA SER A 125 23.33 3.65 11.61
C SER A 125 22.90 3.86 13.06
N GLY A 126 21.87 3.12 13.48
CA GLY A 126 21.35 3.17 14.85
C GLY A 126 20.37 4.30 15.13
N THR A 127 19.98 5.05 14.10
CA THR A 127 18.84 5.98 14.18
C THR A 127 17.51 5.23 14.04
N MET A 128 16.44 5.82 14.58
CA MET A 128 15.06 5.39 14.36
C MET A 128 14.72 5.37 12.87
N LEU A 129 15.23 6.35 12.12
CA LEU A 129 15.07 6.41 10.67
C LEU A 129 15.68 5.19 9.99
N ASP A 130 16.94 4.88 10.27
CA ASP A 130 17.65 3.74 9.67
C ASP A 130 16.98 2.39 10.00
N ALA A 131 16.45 2.23 11.21
CA ALA A 131 15.76 1.01 11.64
C ALA A 131 14.52 0.66 10.81
N HIS A 132 13.70 1.67 10.46
CA HIS A 132 12.45 1.44 9.73
C HIS A 132 12.57 1.71 8.23
N TYR A 133 13.38 2.69 7.83
CA TYR A 133 13.46 3.14 6.45
C TYR A 133 14.16 2.13 5.55
N SER A 134 15.20 1.44 6.04
CA SER A 134 15.89 0.39 5.27
C SER A 134 14.94 -0.74 4.87
N GLN A 135 14.16 -1.25 5.83
CA GLN A 135 13.14 -2.29 5.57
C GLN A 135 12.04 -1.78 4.63
N PHE A 136 11.62 -0.53 4.81
CA PHE A 136 10.69 0.13 3.90
C PHE A 136 11.24 0.19 2.48
N GLN A 137 12.49 0.61 2.28
CA GLN A 137 13.13 0.70 0.95
C GLN A 137 13.18 -0.66 0.26
N GLU A 138 13.65 -1.71 0.95
CA GLU A 138 13.69 -3.06 0.41
C GLU A 138 12.31 -3.52 -0.06
N THR A 139 11.29 -3.31 0.79
CA THR A 139 9.90 -3.67 0.47
C THR A 139 9.38 -2.90 -0.74
N ILE A 140 9.61 -1.60 -0.79
CA ILE A 140 9.14 -0.75 -1.89
C ILE A 140 9.88 -1.08 -3.18
N HIS A 141 11.18 -1.35 -3.14
CA HIS A 141 11.95 -1.74 -4.33
C HIS A 141 11.46 -3.04 -4.92
N GLU A 142 11.17 -4.03 -4.08
CA GLU A 142 10.53 -5.26 -4.53
C GLU A 142 9.19 -4.98 -5.22
N ARG A 143 8.29 -4.25 -4.55
CA ARG A 143 6.94 -4.00 -5.10
C ARG A 143 6.98 -3.13 -6.35
N LEU A 144 7.89 -2.17 -6.42
CA LEU A 144 8.13 -1.38 -7.63
C LEU A 144 8.76 -2.22 -8.75
N SER A 145 9.55 -3.25 -8.45
CA SER A 145 10.07 -4.17 -9.47
C SER A 145 8.93 -4.95 -10.12
N ILE A 146 7.98 -5.43 -9.33
CA ILE A 146 6.76 -6.12 -9.78
C ILE A 146 5.91 -5.15 -10.61
N TRP A 147 5.66 -3.94 -10.10
CA TRP A 147 4.97 -2.88 -10.86
C TRP A 147 5.63 -2.57 -12.21
N ARG A 148 6.97 -2.46 -12.27
CA ARG A 148 7.69 -2.22 -13.53
C ARG A 148 7.51 -3.35 -14.53
N GLN A 149 7.50 -4.60 -14.08
CA GLN A 149 7.23 -5.75 -14.95
C GLN A 149 5.82 -5.65 -15.57
N TRP A 150 4.81 -5.38 -14.75
CA TRP A 150 3.45 -5.12 -15.24
C TRP A 150 3.39 -3.94 -16.22
N ASP A 151 4.10 -2.86 -15.91
CA ASP A 151 4.18 -1.67 -16.77
C ASP A 151 4.85 -2.00 -18.12
N GLN A 152 5.86 -2.87 -18.13
CA GLN A 152 6.54 -3.32 -19.35
C GLN A 152 5.66 -4.20 -20.24
N LEU A 153 4.77 -5.02 -19.67
CA LEU A 153 3.76 -5.78 -20.43
C LEU A 153 2.84 -4.87 -21.26
N GLY A 154 2.66 -3.62 -20.80
CA GLY A 154 1.89 -2.62 -21.53
C GLY A 154 0.43 -3.04 -21.75
N ARG A 155 -0.20 -3.59 -20.70
CA ARG A 155 -1.57 -4.09 -20.75
C ARG A 155 -2.57 -2.96 -21.05
N ASN A 156 -3.36 -3.15 -22.09
CA ASN A 156 -4.45 -2.25 -22.46
C ASN A 156 -5.68 -2.54 -21.59
N CYS A 157 -6.17 -1.52 -20.89
CA CYS A 157 -7.25 -1.65 -19.91
C CYS A 157 -8.58 -1.08 -20.43
N CYS A 158 -8.81 -1.15 -21.75
CA CYS A 158 -10.03 -0.62 -22.34
C CYS A 158 -11.22 -1.50 -21.94
N ALA A 159 -12.30 -0.89 -21.46
CA ALA A 159 -13.49 -1.61 -21.03
C ALA A 159 -14.45 -2.01 -22.16
N ASN A 160 -14.15 -1.63 -23.41
CA ASN A 160 -14.89 -2.17 -24.54
C ASN A 160 -14.43 -3.62 -24.77
N ALA A 161 -15.33 -4.58 -24.56
CA ALA A 161 -15.05 -6.00 -24.76
C ALA A 161 -14.65 -6.33 -26.21
N GLU A 162 -15.11 -5.54 -27.18
CA GLU A 162 -14.78 -5.66 -28.60
C GLU A 162 -13.70 -4.65 -29.04
N CYS A 163 -12.84 -4.20 -28.10
CA CYS A 163 -11.75 -3.28 -28.43
C CYS A 163 -10.77 -3.96 -29.40
N PRO A 164 -10.42 -3.33 -30.54
CA PRO A 164 -9.48 -3.92 -31.50
C PRO A 164 -8.02 -3.82 -31.04
N LEU A 165 -7.74 -3.10 -29.95
CA LEU A 165 -6.38 -3.04 -29.41
C LEU A 165 -6.01 -4.39 -28.82
N PRO A 166 -4.78 -4.88 -29.06
CA PRO A 166 -4.31 -6.10 -28.43
C PRO A 166 -4.29 -5.92 -26.90
N VAL A 167 -4.53 -6.99 -26.16
CA VAL A 167 -4.52 -6.95 -24.68
C VAL A 167 -3.17 -6.44 -24.16
N TYR A 168 -2.08 -6.76 -24.85
CA TYR A 168 -0.73 -6.32 -24.51
C TYR A 168 -0.09 -5.55 -25.66
N THR A 169 0.49 -4.40 -25.33
CA THR A 169 1.39 -3.64 -26.20
C THR A 169 2.69 -3.38 -25.45
N PRO A 170 3.63 -4.35 -25.48
CA PRO A 170 4.86 -4.26 -24.71
C PRO A 170 5.66 -2.99 -24.99
N ARG A 171 6.32 -2.45 -23.97
CA ARG A 171 7.24 -1.31 -24.13
C ARG A 171 8.55 -1.76 -24.77
N LEU A 172 8.55 -1.91 -26.09
CA LEU A 172 9.75 -2.18 -26.89
C LEU A 172 10.16 -0.92 -27.65
N GLY A 173 11.33 -0.37 -27.32
CA GLY A 173 11.91 0.77 -28.03
C GLY A 173 11.09 2.06 -27.92
N THR A 174 10.81 2.69 -29.07
CA THR A 174 10.16 4.00 -29.19
C THR A 174 8.63 3.94 -29.25
N VAL A 175 8.03 2.75 -29.14
CA VAL A 175 6.58 2.57 -29.23
C VAL A 175 5.89 3.29 -28.07
N LYS A 176 5.15 4.36 -28.40
CA LYS A 176 4.36 5.10 -27.41
C LYS A 176 3.17 4.28 -26.96
N ARG A 177 2.84 4.38 -25.67
CA ARG A 177 1.62 3.78 -25.12
C ARG A 177 0.38 4.40 -25.76
N THR A 178 -0.61 3.54 -26.03
CA THR A 178 -1.95 4.01 -26.32
C THR A 178 -2.50 4.73 -25.09
N PRO A 179 -2.90 6.00 -25.22
CA PRO A 179 -3.50 6.73 -24.10
C PRO A 179 -4.81 6.06 -23.69
N MET A 180 -5.07 6.07 -22.39
CA MET A 180 -6.31 5.57 -21.80
C MET A 180 -6.99 6.74 -21.08
N PHE A 181 -8.26 6.93 -21.37
CA PHE A 181 -9.08 8.02 -20.86
C PHE A 181 -10.12 7.46 -19.91
N ARG A 182 -10.32 8.16 -18.78
CA ARG A 182 -11.39 7.81 -17.83
C ARG A 182 -12.74 8.25 -18.39
N CYS A 183 -13.78 7.47 -18.11
CA CYS A 183 -15.15 7.90 -18.30
C CYS A 183 -15.39 9.17 -17.47
N SER A 184 -15.86 10.25 -18.09
CA SER A 184 -16.15 11.51 -17.38
C SER A 184 -17.35 11.40 -16.43
N GLY A 185 -18.14 10.33 -16.50
CA GLY A 185 -19.27 10.09 -15.63
C GLY A 185 -18.89 9.41 -14.32
N CYS A 186 -18.26 8.23 -14.39
CA CYS A 186 -17.89 7.44 -13.22
C CYS A 186 -16.42 7.55 -12.81
N GLU A 187 -15.52 7.99 -13.69
CA GLU A 187 -14.06 8.06 -13.49
C GLU A 187 -13.34 6.71 -13.26
N LEU A 188 -14.07 5.59 -13.13
CA LEU A 188 -13.50 4.25 -12.87
C LEU A 188 -13.16 3.44 -14.14
N THR A 189 -13.90 3.68 -15.21
CA THR A 189 -13.78 2.89 -16.43
C THR A 189 -12.86 3.58 -17.43
N LEU A 190 -11.95 2.82 -18.04
CA LEU A 190 -10.96 3.32 -18.98
C LEU A 190 -11.31 2.96 -20.43
N TYR A 191 -11.06 3.88 -21.35
CA TYR A 191 -11.25 3.70 -22.79
C TYR A 191 -10.05 4.24 -23.55
N CYS A 192 -9.64 3.54 -24.61
CA CYS A 192 -8.59 4.05 -25.50
C CYS A 192 -9.09 5.15 -26.45
N SER A 193 -10.40 5.23 -26.67
CA SER A 193 -11.02 6.16 -27.60
C SER A 193 -12.49 6.45 -27.26
N LYS A 194 -13.02 7.55 -27.80
CA LYS A 194 -14.46 7.87 -27.72
C LYS A 194 -15.33 6.81 -28.41
N SER A 195 -14.84 6.15 -29.47
CA SER A 195 -15.58 5.10 -30.16
C SER A 195 -15.78 3.86 -29.27
N CYS A 196 -14.73 3.41 -28.58
CA CYS A 196 -14.81 2.33 -27.60
C CYS A 196 -15.73 2.69 -26.42
N GLN A 197 -15.68 3.94 -25.95
CA GLN A 197 -16.60 4.42 -24.92
C GLN A 197 -18.06 4.35 -25.41
N LYS A 198 -18.36 4.81 -26.63
CA LYS A 198 -19.72 4.80 -27.20
C LYS A 198 -20.23 3.36 -27.41
N ALA A 199 -19.38 2.46 -27.89
CA ALA A 199 -19.72 1.05 -28.04
C ALA A 199 -20.10 0.42 -26.69
N SER A 200 -19.22 0.53 -25.69
CA SER A 200 -19.46 0.02 -24.33
C SER A 200 -20.66 0.71 -23.65
N TRP A 201 -20.90 2.00 -23.93
CA TRP A 201 -22.05 2.74 -23.42
C TRP A 201 -23.37 2.09 -23.83
N ASN A 202 -23.48 1.67 -25.09
CA ASN A 202 -24.69 1.05 -25.64
C ASN A 202 -24.89 -0.39 -25.19
N THR A 203 -23.81 -1.11 -24.83
CA THR A 203 -23.88 -2.52 -24.41
C THR A 203 -24.08 -2.71 -22.90
N GLY A 204 -24.06 -1.64 -22.11
CA GLY A 204 -24.43 -1.72 -20.69
C GLY A 204 -23.68 -0.75 -19.76
N HIS A 205 -22.59 -0.11 -20.22
CA HIS A 205 -21.85 0.79 -19.33
C HIS A 205 -22.69 1.99 -18.88
N ARG A 206 -23.73 2.41 -19.62
CA ARG A 206 -24.62 3.49 -19.19
C ARG A 206 -25.24 3.24 -17.81
N ASP A 207 -25.75 2.05 -17.58
CA ASP A 207 -26.43 1.70 -16.33
C ASP A 207 -25.43 1.48 -15.21
N VAL A 208 -24.33 0.79 -15.52
CA VAL A 208 -23.19 0.62 -14.61
C VAL A 208 -22.63 1.99 -14.19
N CYS A 209 -22.44 2.92 -15.12
CA CYS A 209 -21.93 4.27 -14.85
C CYS A 209 -22.89 5.06 -13.95
N ARG A 210 -24.21 4.90 -14.12
CA ARG A 210 -25.20 5.58 -13.28
C ARG A 210 -25.19 5.04 -11.86
N THR A 211 -25.24 3.71 -11.72
CA THR A 211 -25.10 3.04 -10.42
C THR A 211 -23.79 3.47 -9.77
N MET A 212 -22.74 3.52 -10.58
CA MET A 212 -21.44 3.88 -10.07
C MET A 212 -21.43 5.30 -9.51
N ARG A 213 -21.86 6.27 -10.32
CA ARG A 213 -21.93 7.67 -9.90
C ARG A 213 -22.80 7.88 -8.65
N LYS A 214 -23.92 7.15 -8.52
CA LYS A 214 -24.81 7.24 -7.35
C LYS A 214 -24.15 6.70 -6.08
N ASN A 215 -23.40 5.61 -6.20
CA ASN A 215 -22.75 4.94 -5.08
C ASN A 215 -21.33 5.46 -4.81
N ARG A 216 -20.95 6.58 -5.42
CA ARG A 216 -19.61 7.15 -5.27
C ARG A 216 -19.31 7.53 -3.84
N PHE A 217 -20.30 8.06 -3.15
CA PHE A 217 -20.20 8.53 -1.78
C PHE A 217 -21.06 7.67 -0.85
N ASP A 218 -20.66 7.53 0.40
CA ASP A 218 -21.50 7.00 1.48
C ASP A 218 -22.51 8.06 1.96
N GLU A 219 -23.25 7.72 3.02
CA GLU A 219 -24.28 8.57 3.60
C GLU A 219 -23.71 9.88 4.18
N ASP A 220 -22.43 9.85 4.60
CA ASP A 220 -21.71 10.99 5.15
C ASP A 220 -21.03 11.85 4.06
N GLY A 221 -21.18 11.47 2.78
CA GLY A 221 -20.60 12.20 1.65
C GLY A 221 -19.13 11.86 1.37
N TRP A 222 -18.59 10.81 1.99
CA TRP A 222 -17.22 10.35 1.75
C TRP A 222 -17.15 9.33 0.62
N PRO A 223 -16.10 9.35 -0.23
CA PRO A 223 -16.03 8.40 -1.32
C PRO A 223 -15.91 6.96 -0.79
N LYS A 224 -16.74 6.04 -1.28
CA LYS A 224 -16.69 4.63 -0.86
C LYS A 224 -15.37 3.98 -1.25
N SER A 225 -14.90 3.02 -0.48
CA SER A 225 -13.59 2.38 -0.64
C SER A 225 -13.39 1.73 -2.03
N ASP A 226 -14.43 1.15 -2.62
CA ASP A 226 -14.41 0.58 -3.98
C ASP A 226 -14.35 1.65 -5.10
N TYR A 227 -14.56 2.93 -4.79
CA TYR A 227 -14.53 4.05 -5.75
C TYR A 227 -13.14 4.57 -6.10
N PHE A 228 -12.10 4.04 -5.48
CA PHE A 228 -10.75 4.53 -5.75
C PHE A 228 -10.02 3.74 -6.85
N PHE A 229 -10.57 2.60 -7.27
CA PHE A 229 -9.88 1.72 -8.19
C PHE A 229 -10.46 1.81 -9.60
N ASP A 230 -9.71 2.47 -10.47
CA ASP A 230 -10.01 2.35 -11.89
C ASP A 230 -9.70 0.93 -12.41
N SER A 231 -10.12 0.67 -13.64
CA SER A 231 -9.97 -0.66 -14.24
C SER A 231 -8.51 -1.10 -14.35
N ARG A 232 -7.55 -0.16 -14.38
CA ARG A 232 -6.12 -0.48 -14.36
C ARG A 232 -5.66 -0.92 -12.98
N ASP A 233 -6.07 -0.21 -11.93
CA ASP A 233 -5.74 -0.57 -10.55
C ASP A 233 -6.21 -2.00 -10.21
N ARG A 234 -7.44 -2.36 -10.60
CA ARG A 234 -7.97 -3.72 -10.40
C ARG A 234 -7.15 -4.78 -11.12
N LEU A 235 -6.86 -4.57 -12.41
CA LEU A 235 -6.09 -5.53 -13.21
C LEU A 235 -4.63 -5.67 -12.73
N TYR A 236 -4.03 -4.58 -12.26
CA TYR A 236 -2.70 -4.63 -11.66
C TYR A 236 -2.72 -5.38 -10.34
N ARG A 237 -3.67 -5.08 -9.45
CA ARG A 237 -3.81 -5.74 -8.15
C ARG A 237 -3.94 -7.25 -8.31
N ASP A 238 -4.82 -7.71 -9.20
CA ASP A 238 -5.02 -9.15 -9.42
C ASP A 238 -3.73 -9.82 -9.93
N TRP A 239 -3.02 -9.16 -10.85
CA TRP A 239 -1.71 -9.63 -11.32
C TRP A 239 -0.66 -9.62 -10.20
N PHE A 240 -0.59 -8.55 -9.41
CA PHE A 240 0.33 -8.39 -8.28
C PHE A 240 0.14 -9.51 -7.24
N ILE A 241 -1.12 -9.86 -6.93
CA ILE A 241 -1.45 -10.98 -6.05
C ILE A 241 -0.94 -12.29 -6.64
N LEU A 242 -1.21 -12.55 -7.93
CA LEU A 242 -0.78 -13.78 -8.60
C LEU A 242 0.76 -13.92 -8.63
N GLU A 243 1.49 -12.83 -8.86
CA GLU A 243 2.95 -12.82 -8.79
C GLU A 243 3.46 -13.19 -7.39
N HIS A 244 2.84 -12.65 -6.33
CA HIS A 244 3.19 -13.02 -4.95
C HIS A 244 2.85 -14.47 -4.65
N ILE A 245 1.72 -14.99 -5.14
CA ILE A 245 1.37 -16.40 -4.98
C ILE A 245 2.39 -17.30 -5.68
N GLY A 246 2.81 -16.93 -6.89
CA GLY A 246 3.86 -17.62 -7.62
C GLY A 246 5.19 -17.62 -6.87
N LYS A 247 5.63 -16.45 -6.40
CA LYS A 247 6.88 -16.25 -5.66
C LYS A 247 6.93 -17.03 -4.35
N TYR A 248 5.85 -16.98 -3.55
CA TYR A 248 5.80 -17.60 -2.22
C TYR A 248 5.13 -18.97 -2.19
N ARG A 249 4.98 -19.60 -3.36
CA ARG A 249 4.27 -20.87 -3.52
C ARG A 249 4.72 -21.97 -2.57
N ILE A 250 6.04 -22.13 -2.41
CA ILE A 250 6.63 -23.14 -1.52
C ILE A 250 6.30 -22.83 -0.06
N THR A 251 6.35 -21.55 0.34
CA THR A 251 5.98 -21.09 1.68
C THR A 251 4.52 -21.40 1.99
N PHE A 252 3.59 -21.14 1.06
CA PHE A 252 2.18 -21.48 1.22
C PHE A 252 1.98 -22.98 1.48
N LEU A 253 2.55 -23.84 0.62
CA LEU A 253 2.41 -25.28 0.79
C LEU A 253 3.04 -25.79 2.11
N SER A 254 4.18 -25.23 2.50
CA SER A 254 4.84 -25.57 3.77
C SER A 254 3.96 -25.19 4.97
N LYS A 255 3.40 -23.97 4.98
CA LYS A 255 2.50 -23.53 6.05
C LYS A 255 1.20 -24.35 6.09
N GLN A 256 0.64 -24.71 4.93
CA GLN A 256 -0.52 -25.61 4.87
C GLN A 256 -0.24 -26.98 5.47
N LYS A 257 0.92 -27.56 5.15
CA LYS A 257 1.36 -28.84 5.73
C LYS A 257 1.52 -28.74 7.25
N ARG A 258 2.18 -27.69 7.73
CA ARG A 258 2.36 -27.43 9.16
C ARG A 258 1.01 -27.27 9.87
N PHE A 259 0.12 -26.44 9.33
CA PHE A 259 -1.21 -26.20 9.88
C PHE A 259 -1.99 -27.51 10.06
N ARG A 260 -1.97 -28.41 9.07
CA ARG A 260 -2.59 -29.75 9.18
C ARG A 260 -1.97 -30.63 10.27
N SER A 261 -0.65 -30.57 10.44
CA SER A 261 0.03 -31.34 11.48
C SER A 261 -0.37 -30.90 12.90
N GLU A 262 -0.65 -29.61 13.06
CA GLU A 262 -1.12 -28.98 14.30
C GLU A 262 -2.63 -29.21 14.51
N HIS A 263 -3.42 -29.35 13.43
CA HIS A 263 -4.88 -29.53 13.46
C HIS A 263 -5.31 -30.90 12.93
N ARG A 264 -4.96 -31.96 13.66
CA ARG A 264 -5.23 -33.36 13.25
C ARG A 264 -6.71 -33.73 13.09
N SER A 265 -7.63 -32.90 13.60
CA SER A 265 -9.08 -33.07 13.43
C SER A 265 -9.56 -32.74 12.01
N ILE A 266 -8.77 -32.00 11.22
CA ILE A 266 -9.12 -31.64 9.84
C ILE A 266 -8.80 -32.83 8.92
N PRO A 267 -9.77 -33.38 8.16
CA PRO A 267 -9.52 -34.47 7.23
C PRO A 267 -8.43 -34.13 6.21
N ALA A 268 -7.63 -35.14 5.81
CA ALA A 268 -6.52 -34.93 4.87
C ALA A 268 -6.98 -34.41 3.50
N ASN A 269 -8.20 -34.76 3.08
CA ASN A 269 -8.83 -34.33 1.84
C ASN A 269 -9.60 -33.00 1.95
N GLU A 270 -9.82 -32.49 3.16
CA GLU A 270 -10.52 -31.21 3.36
C GLU A 270 -9.58 -30.05 2.99
N PRO A 271 -9.93 -29.16 2.04
CA PRO A 271 -9.09 -28.03 1.69
C PRO A 271 -8.77 -27.12 2.89
N VAL A 272 -7.62 -26.45 2.84
CA VAL A 272 -7.28 -25.35 3.76
C VAL A 272 -6.94 -24.12 2.93
N VAL A 273 -7.13 -22.94 3.53
CA VAL A 273 -6.95 -21.67 2.83
C VAL A 273 -5.68 -21.01 3.32
N SER A 274 -4.76 -20.75 2.40
CA SER A 274 -3.62 -19.89 2.68
C SER A 274 -4.06 -18.43 2.69
N VAL A 275 -3.59 -17.65 3.66
CA VAL A 275 -3.88 -16.22 3.76
C VAL A 275 -2.66 -15.44 3.29
N LEU A 276 -2.86 -14.47 2.40
CA LEU A 276 -1.85 -13.52 1.94
C LEU A 276 -2.32 -12.11 2.32
N ASP A 277 -1.83 -11.59 3.44
CA ASP A 277 -2.31 -10.33 4.01
C ASP A 277 -1.33 -9.19 3.71
N PHE A 278 -1.81 -8.20 2.96
CA PHE A 278 -1.07 -6.99 2.60
C PHE A 278 -1.37 -5.80 3.52
N THR A 279 -2.26 -5.98 4.51
CA THR A 279 -2.62 -4.96 5.51
C THR A 279 -1.69 -5.03 6.72
N THR A 280 -1.17 -6.23 7.02
CA THR A 280 -0.22 -6.46 8.10
C THR A 280 1.20 -6.58 7.56
N PHE A 281 2.12 -5.84 8.18
CA PHE A 281 3.55 -5.94 7.94
C PHE A 281 4.19 -6.59 9.15
N PRO A 282 4.52 -7.89 9.08
CA PRO A 282 5.14 -8.56 10.21
C PRO A 282 6.49 -7.91 10.47
N LEU A 283 6.61 -7.23 11.61
CA LEU A 283 7.89 -6.95 12.23
C LEU A 283 8.39 -8.27 12.82
N GLY A 284 8.90 -9.20 12.01
CA GLY A 284 9.32 -10.49 12.54
C GLY A 284 9.72 -11.56 11.53
N ASP A 285 10.54 -12.48 12.03
CA ASP A 285 11.37 -13.48 11.33
C ASP A 285 10.59 -14.43 10.36
N PRO A 286 10.99 -14.54 9.08
CA PRO A 286 12.10 -13.83 8.46
C PRO A 286 11.81 -12.33 8.35
N PRO A 287 12.76 -11.46 8.76
CA PRO A 287 12.59 -10.00 8.73
C PRO A 287 12.36 -9.41 7.33
N TRP A 288 12.28 -10.27 6.30
CA TRP A 288 12.09 -9.97 4.89
C TRP A 288 10.69 -10.34 4.37
N SER A 289 9.73 -10.70 5.24
CA SER A 289 8.38 -11.07 4.77
C SER A 289 7.58 -9.82 4.42
N PHE A 290 7.57 -9.45 3.14
CA PHE A 290 6.89 -8.26 2.58
C PHE A 290 5.35 -8.30 2.61
N CYS A 291 4.80 -9.36 3.18
CA CYS A 291 3.38 -9.60 3.45
C CYS A 291 3.30 -10.66 4.57
N ASN A 292 2.17 -10.71 5.28
CA ASN A 292 1.93 -11.81 6.21
C ASN A 292 1.32 -13.00 5.45
N ILE A 293 1.94 -14.17 5.60
CA ILE A 293 1.46 -15.41 5.00
C ILE A 293 1.03 -16.34 6.13
N ASP A 294 -0.22 -16.79 6.12
CA ASP A 294 -0.74 -17.74 7.12
C ASP A 294 -1.55 -18.87 6.47
N THR A 295 -2.11 -19.75 7.27
CA THR A 295 -3.08 -20.76 6.85
C THR A 295 -4.19 -20.89 7.87
N GLN A 296 -5.42 -21.02 7.37
CA GLN A 296 -6.60 -21.23 8.22
C GLN A 296 -7.56 -22.25 7.62
N ALA A 297 -8.51 -22.69 8.44
CA ALA A 297 -9.61 -23.55 8.03
C ALA A 297 -10.61 -22.79 7.15
N VAL A 298 -11.28 -23.51 6.25
CA VAL A 298 -12.27 -22.96 5.32
C VAL A 298 -13.40 -22.20 6.01
N PRO A 299 -14.00 -22.65 7.14
CA PRO A 299 -15.07 -21.89 7.80
C PRO A 299 -14.67 -20.47 8.18
N LYS A 300 -13.47 -20.29 8.72
CA LYS A 300 -12.93 -18.97 9.09
C LYS A 300 -12.71 -18.09 7.85
N ALA A 301 -12.25 -18.69 6.75
CA ALA A 301 -12.07 -17.94 5.49
C ALA A 301 -13.41 -17.54 4.87
N ARG A 302 -14.44 -18.39 4.96
CA ARG A 302 -15.81 -18.10 4.53
C ARG A 302 -16.42 -16.93 5.30
N GLU A 303 -16.17 -16.85 6.61
CA GLU A 303 -16.63 -15.72 7.43
C GLU A 303 -16.00 -14.39 6.99
N GLN A 304 -14.71 -14.41 6.62
CA GLN A 304 -13.99 -13.21 6.18
C GLN A 304 -14.36 -12.77 4.75
N ALA A 305 -14.60 -13.71 3.85
CA ALA A 305 -14.94 -13.44 2.45
C ALA A 305 -16.24 -14.13 2.04
N PRO A 306 -17.40 -13.70 2.59
CA PRO A 306 -18.68 -14.39 2.38
C PRO A 306 -19.16 -14.33 0.92
N ASP A 307 -18.73 -13.33 0.16
CA ASP A 307 -19.14 -13.11 -1.23
C ASP A 307 -18.36 -13.95 -2.26
N ALA A 308 -17.36 -14.73 -1.83
CA ALA A 308 -16.61 -15.61 -2.73
C ALA A 308 -17.42 -16.87 -3.10
N ASP A 309 -17.22 -17.38 -4.32
CA ASP A 309 -17.85 -18.61 -4.80
C ASP A 309 -17.15 -19.85 -4.20
N TRP A 310 -17.35 -20.05 -2.90
CA TRP A 310 -16.65 -21.07 -2.13
C TRP A 310 -16.93 -22.49 -2.61
N ASP A 311 -18.12 -22.77 -3.13
CA ASP A 311 -18.46 -24.13 -3.55
C ASP A 311 -17.66 -24.50 -4.80
N VAL A 312 -17.58 -23.60 -5.79
CA VAL A 312 -16.72 -23.78 -6.97
C VAL A 312 -15.25 -23.87 -6.57
N LEU A 313 -14.78 -22.97 -5.70
CA LEU A 313 -13.38 -22.92 -5.27
C LEU A 313 -12.95 -24.18 -4.51
N LEU A 314 -13.80 -24.73 -3.64
CA LEU A 314 -13.48 -25.92 -2.87
C LEU A 314 -13.51 -27.18 -3.73
N ASP A 315 -14.45 -27.27 -4.68
CA ASP A 315 -14.47 -28.36 -5.64
C ASP A 315 -13.22 -28.36 -6.53
N GLU A 316 -12.77 -27.19 -6.98
CA GLU A 316 -11.48 -27.05 -7.65
C GLU A 316 -10.29 -27.43 -6.76
N ALA A 317 -10.28 -26.99 -5.49
CA ALA A 317 -9.20 -27.31 -4.57
C ALA A 317 -9.04 -28.82 -4.36
N LYS A 318 -10.16 -29.53 -4.22
CA LYS A 318 -10.19 -31.00 -4.13
C LYS A 318 -9.61 -31.65 -5.38
N LYS A 319 -10.01 -31.19 -6.58
CA LYS A 319 -9.47 -31.69 -7.86
C LYS A 319 -7.96 -31.47 -7.99
N ARG A 320 -7.45 -30.34 -7.49
CA ARG A 320 -6.01 -30.02 -7.51
C ARG A 320 -5.19 -30.83 -6.50
N ASN A 321 -5.82 -31.50 -5.54
CA ASN A 321 -5.22 -32.41 -4.55
C ASN A 321 -3.98 -31.80 -3.85
N GLY A 322 -4.12 -30.57 -3.37
CA GLY A 322 -3.06 -29.86 -2.65
C GLY A 322 -1.84 -29.46 -3.50
N LYS A 323 -1.89 -29.64 -4.84
CA LYS A 323 -0.83 -29.17 -5.72
C LYS A 323 -0.77 -27.66 -5.68
N ASP A 324 -1.84 -26.95 -6.01
CA ASP A 324 -1.88 -25.48 -5.93
C ASP A 324 -2.61 -25.02 -4.66
N PRO A 325 -2.06 -24.03 -3.92
CA PRO A 325 -2.74 -23.52 -2.74
C PRO A 325 -3.99 -22.73 -3.16
N LEU A 326 -5.10 -23.00 -2.47
CA LEU A 326 -6.23 -22.07 -2.42
C LEU A 326 -5.80 -20.91 -1.52
N VAL A 327 -5.77 -19.70 -2.07
CA VAL A 327 -5.27 -18.50 -1.40
C VAL A 327 -6.40 -17.49 -1.27
N MET A 328 -6.50 -16.86 -0.11
CA MET A 328 -7.26 -15.64 0.13
C MET A 328 -6.28 -14.50 0.38
N ALA A 329 -6.29 -13.48 -0.47
CA ALA A 329 -5.50 -12.28 -0.28
C ALA A 329 -6.35 -11.16 0.35
N ILE A 330 -5.79 -10.48 1.36
CA ILE A 330 -6.41 -9.36 2.07
C ILE A 330 -5.74 -8.07 1.59
N ILE A 331 -6.52 -7.20 0.96
CA ILE A 331 -6.03 -5.97 0.33
C ILE A 331 -6.58 -4.77 1.10
N PRO A 332 -5.70 -3.79 1.45
CA PRO A 332 -6.12 -2.59 2.15
C PRO A 332 -7.00 -1.73 1.24
N VAL A 333 -8.15 -1.36 1.76
CA VAL A 333 -9.03 -0.34 1.18
C VAL A 333 -9.30 0.72 2.25
N ALA A 334 -9.82 1.88 1.84
CA ALA A 334 -10.04 2.98 2.77
C ALA A 334 -11.07 2.62 3.87
N GLY A 335 -10.80 3.06 5.10
CA GLY A 335 -11.66 2.89 6.27
C GLY A 335 -11.37 1.61 7.07
N ASP A 336 -11.47 1.73 8.39
CA ASP A 336 -11.00 0.75 9.40
C ASP A 336 -11.65 -0.64 9.33
N TYR A 337 -12.72 -0.82 8.54
CA TYR A 337 -13.52 -2.05 8.50
C TYR A 337 -13.66 -2.67 7.11
N HIS A 338 -13.04 -2.07 6.11
CA HIS A 338 -13.18 -2.57 4.75
C HIS A 338 -11.87 -3.22 4.33
N HIS A 339 -11.96 -4.50 3.97
CA HIS A 339 -10.90 -5.20 3.26
C HIS A 339 -11.46 -5.73 1.96
N TYR A 340 -10.67 -5.64 0.90
CA TYR A 340 -10.99 -6.38 -0.30
C TYR A 340 -10.37 -7.77 -0.20
N TYR A 341 -11.22 -8.80 -0.29
CA TYR A 341 -10.80 -10.19 -0.29
C TYR A 341 -10.76 -10.72 -1.71
N TRP A 342 -9.58 -11.15 -2.16
CA TRP A 342 -9.41 -11.93 -3.37
C TRP A 342 -9.29 -13.40 -3.00
N VAL A 343 -10.06 -14.30 -3.61
CA VAL A 343 -9.94 -15.74 -3.34
C VAL A 343 -9.73 -16.48 -4.66
N GLY A 344 -8.69 -17.31 -4.72
CA GLY A 344 -8.36 -18.04 -5.93
C GLY A 344 -7.09 -18.89 -5.84
N PHE A 345 -6.63 -19.35 -6.99
CA PHE A 345 -5.41 -20.16 -7.14
C PHE A 345 -4.33 -19.38 -7.89
N GLY A 346 -3.06 -19.60 -7.54
CA GLY A 346 -1.91 -18.92 -8.17
C GLY A 346 -1.68 -19.22 -9.65
N ARG A 347 -2.42 -20.16 -10.24
CA ARG A 347 -2.44 -20.42 -11.68
C ARG A 347 -3.88 -20.43 -12.15
N GLN A 348 -4.33 -19.29 -12.68
CA GLN A 348 -5.37 -19.32 -13.69
C GLN A 348 -4.71 -19.85 -14.96
N GLN A 349 -5.24 -20.95 -15.53
CA GLN A 349 -4.86 -21.32 -16.88
C GLN A 349 -5.20 -20.10 -17.76
N SER A 350 -4.18 -19.52 -18.38
CA SER A 350 -4.36 -18.50 -19.40
C SER A 350 -5.15 -19.15 -20.54
N ASN A 351 -6.46 -18.90 -20.57
CA ASN A 351 -7.28 -19.13 -21.74
C ASN A 351 -6.99 -18.07 -22.80
#